data_AF-A0A522PM86-F1
#
_entry.id   AF-A0A522PM86-F1
#
_cell.length_a   1.000
_cell.length_b   1.000
_cell.length_c   1.000
_cell.angle_alpha   90.00
_cell.angle_beta   90.00
_cell.angle_gamma   90.00
#
_symmetry.space_group_name_H-M   'P 1'
#
loop_
_entity.id
_entity.type
_entity.pdbx_description
1 polymer ?
#
loop_
_entity_poly.entity_id
_entity_poly.type
_entity_poly.pdbx_seq_one_letter_code
_entity_poly.pdbx_strand_id
1 'polypeptide(L)'
;NVVAEGAEKEALGALIGRKGERLSALQHLLNLMLSRRMGVWTRLLVDVEEYRGRRERQLTDLANQAAAHVVESGKMLQLEPMPALERRWVHLALRDHPGVITQSIGEEPNRRIVVLRREG
;
A
#
# COMPACT_ATOMS: atom_id res chain seq x y z
N ASN A 1 -7.33 -9.98 -11.55
CA ASN A 1 -6.01 -9.63 -12.11
C ASN A 1 -6.15 -9.61 -13.62
N VAL A 2 -5.65 -8.56 -14.29
CA VAL A 2 -5.61 -8.46 -15.75
C VAL A 2 -4.14 -8.59 -16.18
N VAL A 3 -3.89 -9.46 -17.15
CA VAL A 3 -2.55 -9.77 -17.67
C VAL A 3 -2.61 -9.66 -19.20
N ALA A 4 -1.57 -9.09 -19.82
CA ALA A 4 -1.47 -8.97 -21.27
C ALA A 4 -0.10 -9.39 -21.81
N GLU A 5 -0.08 -9.73 -23.10
CA GLU A 5 1.11 -10.15 -23.85
C GLU A 5 1.47 -9.12 -24.93
N GLY A 6 2.74 -9.07 -25.32
CA GLY A 6 3.21 -8.21 -26.41
C GLY A 6 2.97 -6.71 -26.17
N ALA A 7 2.51 -6.00 -27.21
CA ALA A 7 2.33 -4.54 -27.19
C ALA A 7 1.25 -4.06 -26.19
N GLU A 8 0.29 -4.91 -25.83
CA GLU A 8 -0.77 -4.56 -24.87
C GLU A 8 -0.23 -4.40 -23.44
N LYS A 9 0.95 -4.99 -23.15
CA LYS A 9 1.61 -4.87 -21.84
C LYS A 9 2.05 -3.44 -21.53
N GLU A 10 2.47 -2.68 -22.55
CA GLU A 10 2.83 -1.26 -22.37
C GLU A 10 1.59 -0.42 -22.01
N ALA A 11 0.45 -0.70 -22.64
CA ALA A 11 -0.82 -0.07 -22.32
C ALA A 11 -1.27 -0.39 -20.88
N LEU A 12 -1.12 -1.64 -20.44
CA LEU A 12 -1.37 -2.02 -19.04
C LEU A 12 -0.41 -1.31 -18.06
N GLY A 13 0.86 -1.13 -18.44
CA GLY A 13 1.82 -0.34 -17.66
C GLY A 13 1.35 1.09 -17.42
N ALA A 14 0.75 1.74 -18.42
CA ALA A 14 0.20 3.08 -18.29
C ALA A 14 -0.97 3.17 -17.29
N LEU A 15 -1.76 2.10 -17.14
CA LEU A 15 -2.88 2.02 -16.17
C LEU A 15 -2.42 1.90 -14.72
N ILE A 16 -1.20 1.41 -14.48
CA ILE A 16 -0.62 1.38 -13.12
C ILE A 16 -0.36 2.81 -12.64
N GLY A 17 0.26 3.64 -13.49
CA GLY A 17 0.67 5.01 -13.13
C GLY A 17 1.85 5.05 -12.16
N ARG A 18 2.26 6.24 -11.69
CA ARG A 18 3.39 6.36 -10.78
C ARG A 18 3.03 5.75 -9.43
N LYS A 19 3.82 4.78 -8.96
CA LYS A 19 3.58 4.05 -7.70
C LYS A 19 2.13 3.51 -7.56
N GLY A 20 1.45 3.17 -8.66
CA GLY A 20 0.11 2.58 -8.60
C GLY A 20 -1.05 3.58 -8.38
N GLU A 21 -0.80 4.88 -8.51
CA GLU A 21 -1.81 5.94 -8.28
C GLU A 21 -3.03 5.80 -9.20
N ARG A 22 -2.82 5.49 -10.49
CA ARG A 22 -3.91 5.36 -11.48
C ARG A 22 -4.70 4.09 -11.24
N LEU A 23 -4.03 2.99 -10.92
CA LEU A 23 -4.69 1.74 -10.54
C LEU A 23 -5.57 1.93 -9.29
N SER A 24 -5.12 2.74 -8.34
CA SER A 24 -5.88 3.08 -7.13
C SER A 24 -7.08 3.98 -7.43
N ALA A 25 -6.93 4.96 -8.31
CA ALA A 25 -8.04 5.80 -8.76
C ALA A 25 -9.10 5.00 -9.53
N LEU A 26 -8.67 4.12 -10.43
CA LEU A 26 -9.54 3.22 -11.19
C LEU A 26 -10.34 2.30 -10.27
N GLN A 27 -9.69 1.68 -9.29
CA GLN A 27 -10.34 0.89 -8.25
C GLN A 27 -11.43 1.69 -7.53
N HIS A 28 -11.13 2.94 -7.16
CA HIS A 28 -12.08 3.80 -6.44
C HIS A 28 -13.32 4.10 -7.29
N LEU A 29 -13.13 4.48 -8.56
CA LEU A 29 -14.23 4.75 -9.49
C LEU A 29 -15.10 3.50 -9.69
N LEU A 30 -14.49 2.34 -9.89
CA LEU A 30 -15.22 1.09 -10.06
C LEU A 30 -16.02 0.71 -8.80
N ASN A 31 -15.46 0.93 -7.60
CA ASN A 31 -16.18 0.71 -6.35
C ASN A 31 -17.41 1.62 -6.24
N LEU A 32 -17.31 2.89 -6.64
CA LEU A 32 -18.43 3.83 -6.65
C LEU A 32 -19.52 3.39 -7.63
N MET A 33 -19.13 2.99 -8.85
CA MET A 33 -20.06 2.51 -9.88
C MET A 33 -20.79 1.24 -9.45
N LEU A 34 -20.07 0.27 -8.88
CA LEU A 34 -20.67 -0.98 -8.40
C LEU A 34 -21.58 -0.77 -7.19
N SER A 35 -21.15 0.06 -6.22
CA SER A 35 -21.97 0.39 -5.05
C SER A 35 -23.31 0.99 -5.47
N ARG A 36 -23.30 1.89 -6.46
CA ARG A 36 -24.52 2.50 -7.02
C ARG A 36 -25.43 1.49 -7.72
N ARG A 37 -24.86 0.55 -8.47
CA ARG A 37 -25.64 -0.39 -9.29
C ARG A 37 -26.21 -1.56 -8.50
N MET A 38 -25.45 -2.06 -7.53
CA MET A 38 -25.79 -3.29 -6.80
C MET A 38 -26.61 -3.03 -5.54
N GLY A 39 -26.61 -1.80 -5.01
CA GLY A 39 -27.29 -1.48 -3.74
C GLY A 39 -26.72 -2.19 -2.50
N VAL A 40 -25.68 -3.02 -2.68
CA VAL A 40 -24.98 -3.76 -1.64
C VAL A 40 -23.47 -3.56 -1.78
N TRP A 41 -22.76 -3.60 -0.65
CA TRP A 41 -21.32 -3.49 -0.63
C TRP A 41 -20.67 -4.69 -1.34
N THR A 42 -20.08 -4.45 -2.51
CA THR A 42 -19.39 -5.47 -3.30
C THR A 42 -17.88 -5.27 -3.21
N ARG A 43 -17.15 -6.32 -2.83
CA ARG A 43 -15.69 -6.27 -2.67
C ARG A 43 -15.01 -6.53 -4.00
N LEU A 44 -14.63 -5.47 -4.72
CA LEU A 44 -13.83 -5.55 -5.95
C LEU A 44 -12.36 -5.22 -5.63
N LEU A 45 -11.42 -6.01 -6.17
CA LEU A 45 -10.00 -5.66 -6.21
C LEU A 45 -9.51 -5.69 -7.67
N VAL A 46 -8.97 -4.57 -8.13
CA VAL A 46 -8.39 -4.38 -9.46
C VAL A 46 -6.89 -4.48 -9.33
N ASP A 47 -6.29 -5.45 -10.02
CA ASP A 47 -4.85 -5.63 -10.12
C ASP A 47 -4.46 -5.84 -11.58
N VAL A 48 -3.27 -5.36 -11.93
CA VAL A 48 -2.73 -5.36 -13.29
C VAL A 48 -1.33 -5.94 -13.22
N GLU A 49 -1.06 -6.98 -14.02
CA GLU A 49 0.25 -7.61 -14.12
C GLU A 49 0.82 -8.01 -12.74
N GLU A 50 0.02 -8.48 -11.76
CA GLU A 50 0.49 -8.80 -10.38
C GLU A 50 1.21 -7.64 -9.68
N TYR A 51 0.92 -6.38 -10.05
CA TYR A 51 1.57 -5.20 -9.51
C TYR A 51 1.38 -5.11 -7.99
N ARG A 52 0.16 -5.34 -7.50
CA ARG A 52 -0.13 -5.24 -6.06
C ARG A 52 0.70 -6.23 -5.25
N GLY A 53 0.78 -7.48 -5.68
CA GLY A 53 1.57 -8.51 -4.99
C GLY A 53 3.08 -8.23 -5.00
N ARG A 54 3.61 -7.63 -6.07
CA ARG A 54 5.02 -7.16 -6.09
C ARG A 54 5.22 -5.96 -5.16
N ARG A 55 4.30 -5.00 -5.19
CA ARG A 55 4.38 -3.77 -4.40
C ARG A 55 4.24 -4.04 -2.90
N GLU A 56 3.36 -4.95 -2.53
CA GLU A 56 3.20 -5.40 -1.14
C GLU A 56 4.50 -5.98 -0.60
N ARG A 57 5.13 -6.92 -1.32
CA ARG A 57 6.44 -7.50 -0.92
C ARG A 57 7.51 -6.42 -0.72
N GLN A 58 7.64 -5.49 -1.66
CA GLN A 58 8.59 -4.37 -1.54
C GLN A 58 8.34 -3.52 -0.28
N LEU A 59 7.07 -3.26 0.05
CA LEU A 59 6.71 -2.47 1.22
C LEU A 59 6.91 -3.25 2.52
N THR A 60 6.67 -4.56 2.52
CA THR A 60 6.99 -5.45 3.63
C THR A 60 8.49 -5.46 3.91
N ASP A 61 9.32 -5.57 2.88
CA ASP A 61 10.79 -5.53 3.03
C ASP A 61 11.26 -4.18 3.58
N LEU A 62 10.73 -3.07 3.03
CA LEU A 62 11.00 -1.72 3.53
C LEU A 62 10.59 -1.57 5.01
N ALA A 63 9.42 -2.11 5.39
CA ALA A 63 8.93 -2.06 6.75
C ALA A 63 9.86 -2.79 7.72
N ASN A 64 10.34 -3.98 7.35
CA ASN A 64 11.27 -4.76 8.16
C ASN A 64 12.63 -4.06 8.31
N GLN A 65 13.15 -3.45 7.24
CA GLN A 65 14.37 -2.64 7.30
C GLN A 65 14.21 -1.43 8.22
N ALA A 66 13.08 -0.72 8.11
CA ALA A 66 12.76 0.40 9.00
C ALA A 66 12.67 -0.05 10.46
N ALA A 67 12.02 -1.19 10.73
CA ALA A 67 11.92 -1.74 12.07
C ALA A 67 13.29 -2.07 12.68
N ALA A 68 14.16 -2.74 11.91
CA ALA A 68 15.54 -3.03 12.34
C ALA A 68 16.30 -1.74 12.70
N HIS A 69 16.22 -0.73 11.85
CA HIS A 69 16.87 0.57 12.10
C HIS A 69 16.33 1.27 13.35
N VAL A 70 15.02 1.23 13.59
CA VAL A 70 14.40 1.84 14.78
C VAL A 70 14.77 1.09 16.06
N VAL A 71 14.85 -0.25 16.01
CA VAL A 71 15.28 -1.07 17.15
C VAL A 71 16.74 -0.78 17.52
N GLU A 72 17.62 -0.69 16.52
CA GLU A 72 19.04 -0.41 16.71
C GLU A 72 19.30 1.04 17.18
N SER A 73 18.74 2.02 16.47
CA SER A 73 19.01 3.43 16.73
C SER A 73 18.20 4.03 17.89
N GLY A 74 17.06 3.42 18.23
CA GLY A 74 16.08 3.98 19.16
C GLY A 74 15.32 5.21 18.63
N LYS A 75 15.60 5.67 17.40
CA LYS A 75 14.94 6.84 16.81
C LYS A 75 13.78 6.41 15.92
N MET A 76 12.69 7.18 15.96
CA MET A 76 11.55 6.96 15.07
C MET A 76 11.93 7.18 13.60
N LEU A 77 11.28 6.45 12.69
CA LEU A 77 11.46 6.59 11.25
C LEU A 77 10.13 6.86 10.56
N GLN A 78 10.07 7.92 9.75
CA GLN A 78 8.91 8.24 8.93
C GLN A 78 9.11 7.72 7.52
N LEU A 79 8.18 6.91 7.02
CA LEU A 79 8.18 6.49 5.63
C LEU A 79 7.63 7.59 4.72
N GLU A 80 7.91 7.46 3.43
CA GLU A 80 7.29 8.29 2.39
C GLU A 80 5.75 8.19 2.43
N PRO A 81 5.02 9.26 2.12
CA PRO A 81 3.57 9.19 1.93
C PRO A 81 3.19 8.12 0.91
N MET A 82 2.13 7.37 1.22
CA MET A 82 1.67 6.26 0.39
C MET A 82 0.15 6.06 0.56
N PRO A 83 -0.57 5.49 -0.43
CA PRO A 83 -2.02 5.28 -0.35
C PRO A 83 -2.46 4.42 0.84
N ALA A 84 -3.73 4.53 1.22
CA ALA A 84 -4.31 3.82 2.37
C ALA A 84 -4.06 2.30 2.36
N LEU A 85 -4.11 1.64 1.20
CA LEU A 85 -3.82 0.21 1.10
C LEU A 85 -2.34 -0.10 1.38
N GLU A 86 -1.42 0.70 0.84
CA GLU A 86 0.01 0.53 1.07
C GLU A 86 0.36 0.71 2.55
N ARG A 87 -0.23 1.74 3.20
CA ARG A 87 -0.09 1.94 4.65
C ARG A 87 -0.57 0.74 5.46
N ARG A 88 -1.68 0.12 5.03
CA ARG A 88 -2.21 -1.08 5.67
C ARG A 88 -1.25 -2.26 5.54
N TRP A 89 -0.64 -2.48 4.38
CA TRP A 89 0.35 -3.54 4.20
C TRP A 89 1.54 -3.39 5.14
N VAL A 90 2.10 -2.17 5.24
CA VAL A 90 3.18 -1.86 6.19
C VAL A 90 2.75 -2.09 7.63
N HIS A 91 1.55 -1.61 8.02
CA HIS A 91 1.03 -1.79 9.37
C HIS A 91 0.86 -3.27 9.73
N LEU A 92 0.29 -4.07 8.81
CA LEU A 92 0.10 -5.51 9.02
C LEU A 92 1.42 -6.27 9.09
N ALA A 93 2.41 -5.91 8.26
CA ALA A 93 3.73 -6.52 8.27
C ALA A 93 4.42 -6.40 9.64
N LEU A 94 4.22 -5.27 10.34
CA LEU A 94 4.86 -4.99 11.63
C LEU A 94 3.92 -5.14 12.84
N ARG A 95 2.66 -5.53 12.64
CA ARG A 95 1.64 -5.56 13.70
C ARG A 95 2.08 -6.37 14.92
N ASP A 96 2.63 -7.54 14.66
CA ASP A 96 3.02 -8.52 15.68
C ASP A 96 4.53 -8.45 16.00
N HIS A 97 5.23 -7.41 15.52
CA HIS A 97 6.66 -7.24 15.76
C HIS A 97 6.94 -6.84 17.22
N PRO A 98 7.85 -7.52 17.94
CA PRO A 98 8.04 -7.32 19.38
C PRO A 98 8.70 -5.98 19.72
N GLY A 99 9.58 -5.47 18.86
CA GLY A 99 10.37 -4.26 19.14
C GLY A 99 9.81 -2.94 18.62
N VAL A 100 8.74 -2.95 17.81
CA VAL A 100 8.21 -1.72 17.19
C VAL A 100 6.69 -1.70 17.18
N ILE A 101 6.14 -0.50 16.97
CA ILE A 101 4.75 -0.24 16.60
C ILE A 101 4.70 0.69 15.40
N THR A 102 3.55 0.77 14.74
CA THR A 102 3.35 1.68 13.61
C THR A 102 2.14 2.58 13.83
N GLN A 103 2.24 3.82 13.36
CA GLN A 103 1.15 4.80 13.40
C GLN A 103 1.00 5.48 12.03
N SER A 104 -0.24 5.72 11.60
CA SER A 104 -0.50 6.47 10.37
C SER A 104 -0.82 7.93 10.69
N ILE A 105 0.09 8.83 10.36
CA ILE A 105 0.00 10.27 10.68
C ILE A 105 -0.16 11.14 9.42
N GLY A 106 -0.69 12.34 9.62
CA GLY A 106 -0.95 13.31 8.55
C GLY A 106 -2.29 13.08 7.84
N GLU A 107 -2.59 13.97 6.90
CA GLU A 107 -3.81 13.94 6.08
C GLU A 107 -3.47 13.62 4.63
N GLU A 108 -4.43 13.06 3.89
CA GLU A 108 -4.21 12.77 2.47
C GLU A 108 -3.96 14.07 1.69
N PRO A 109 -3.01 14.08 0.73
CA PRO A 109 -2.22 12.96 0.21
C PRO A 109 -0.89 12.72 0.94
N ASN A 110 -0.60 13.49 1.99
CA ASN A 110 0.67 13.48 2.73
C ASN A 110 0.70 12.48 3.90
N ARG A 111 -0.33 11.64 4.00
CA ARG A 111 -0.49 10.69 5.08
C ARG A 111 0.48 9.52 4.93
N ARG A 112 1.20 9.22 6.00
CA ARG A 112 2.34 8.29 6.00
C ARG A 112 2.35 7.37 7.21
N ILE A 113 3.22 6.37 7.21
CA ILE A 113 3.47 5.50 8.37
C ILE A 113 4.72 5.98 9.10
N VAL A 114 4.63 6.07 10.43
CA VAL A 114 5.78 6.20 11.31
C VAL A 114 6.01 4.87 12.01
N VAL A 115 7.24 4.41 11.98
CA VAL A 115 7.72 3.25 12.74
C VAL A 115 8.37 3.78 14.02
N LEU A 116 7.86 3.31 15.16
CA LEU A 116 8.24 3.77 16.49
C LEU A 116 8.77 2.56 17.26
N ARG A 117 9.76 2.78 18.12
CA ARG A 117 10.20 1.75 19.07
C ARG A 117 9.03 1.43 20.01
N ARG A 118 8.82 0.15 20.30
CA ARG A 118 7.85 -0.25 21.32
C ARG A 118 8.46 0.08 22.69
N GLU A 119 7.79 0.91 23.47
CA GLU A 119 8.13 1.13 24.87
C GLU A 119 7.79 -0.15 25.64
N GLY A 120 8.73 -0.58 26.49
CA GLY A 120 8.59 -1.76 27.34
C GLY A 120 7.86 -1.44 28.63
#